data_AF-A0A3E2VUK6-F1
#
_entry.id   AF-A0A3E2VUK6-F1
#
_cell.length_a   1.000
_cell.length_b   1.000
_cell.length_c   1.000
_cell.angle_alpha   90.00
_cell.angle_beta   90.00
_cell.angle_gamma   90.00
#
_symmetry.space_group_name_H-M   'P 1'
#
loop_
_entity.id
_entity.type
_entity.pdbx_description
1 polymer ?
#
loop_
_entity_poly.entity_id
_entity_poly.type
_entity_poly.pdbx_seq_one_letter_code
_entity_poly.pdbx_strand_id
1 'polypeptide(L)'
;MLPSQMMKGILDNCILIVIAQEDTYGYDISQKLKRYGFSDISEGTIYPLLLRLEKNGCICSGFRKSAFGPNRKYYAITDVGHMEIQRFIKHWKELQQGVAAVMGGYAHES
;
A
#
# COMPACT_ATOMS: atom_id res chain seq x y z
N MET A 1 4.63 1.59 16.10
CA MET A 1 4.49 2.12 14.73
C MET A 1 5.85 2.23 14.04
N LEU A 2 5.97 1.83 12.77
CA LEU A 2 7.15 2.14 11.96
C LEU A 2 7.27 3.66 11.78
N PRO A 3 8.48 4.25 11.82
CA PRO A 3 8.67 5.69 11.61
C PRO A 3 8.03 6.19 10.31
N SER A 4 7.34 7.33 10.36
CA SER A 4 6.60 7.88 9.21
C SER A 4 7.48 8.09 7.96
N GLN A 5 8.76 8.40 8.14
CA GLN A 5 9.73 8.52 7.05
C GLN A 5 10.05 7.18 6.38
N MET A 6 10.14 6.09 7.15
CA MET A 6 10.35 4.75 6.57
C MET A 6 9.12 4.30 5.77
N MET A 7 7.92 4.70 6.20
CA MET A 7 6.68 4.35 5.52
C MET A 7 6.44 5.13 4.22
N LYS A 8 7.14 6.25 4.04
CA LYS A 8 6.99 7.11 2.85
C LYS A 8 7.44 6.34 1.61
N GLY A 9 6.54 6.16 0.65
CA GLY A 9 6.79 5.38 -0.57
C GLY A 9 6.54 3.87 -0.44
N ILE A 10 6.63 3.30 0.77
CA ILE A 10 6.24 1.90 1.01
C ILE A 10 4.72 1.77 1.04
N LEU A 11 4.04 2.62 1.81
CA LEU A 11 2.61 2.47 2.07
C LEU A 11 1.75 2.59 0.80
N ASP A 12 2.11 3.50 -0.11
CA ASP A 12 1.45 3.67 -1.42
C ASP A 12 1.42 2.35 -2.19
N ASN A 13 2.55 1.65 -2.24
CA ASN A 13 2.68 0.38 -2.95
C ASN A 13 2.00 -0.76 -2.21
N CYS A 14 2.00 -0.78 -0.87
CA CYS A 14 1.21 -1.74 -0.11
C CYS A 14 -0.30 -1.60 -0.39
N ILE A 15 -0.82 -0.36 -0.46
CA ILE A 15 -2.21 -0.09 -0.84
C ILE A 15 -2.47 -0.58 -2.26
N LEU A 16 -1.56 -0.29 -3.19
CA LEU A 16 -1.69 -0.69 -4.59
C LEU A 16 -1.76 -2.22 -4.75
N ILE A 17 -0.92 -2.95 -4.01
CA ILE A 17 -0.93 -4.43 -3.97
C ILE A 17 -2.24 -4.95 -3.37
N VAL A 18 -2.79 -4.31 -2.33
CA VAL A 18 -4.09 -4.70 -1.75
C VAL A 18 -5.22 -4.52 -2.77
N ILE A 19 -5.22 -3.42 -3.53
CA ILE A 19 -6.22 -3.16 -4.58
C ILE A 19 -6.06 -4.16 -5.74
N ALA A 20 -4.84 -4.56 -6.07
CA ALA A 20 -4.59 -5.52 -7.14
C ALA A 20 -5.08 -6.95 -6.85
N GLN A 21 -5.31 -7.29 -5.57
CA GLN A 21 -5.87 -8.60 -5.20
C GLN A 21 -7.39 -8.66 -5.45
N GLU A 22 -8.09 -7.55 -5.22
CA GLU A 22 -9.54 -7.45 -5.33
C GLU A 22 -9.96 -5.97 -5.29
N ASP A 23 -10.92 -5.58 -6.14
CA ASP A 23 -11.56 -4.28 -6.08
C ASP A 23 -12.09 -3.99 -4.66
N THR A 24 -11.70 -2.86 -4.08
CA THR A 24 -11.95 -2.58 -2.65
C THR A 24 -12.21 -1.09 -2.42
N TYR A 25 -12.50 -0.70 -1.18
CA TYR A 25 -12.78 0.69 -0.77
C TYR A 25 -11.96 1.06 0.47
N GLY A 26 -11.83 2.36 0.75
CA GLY A 26 -10.88 2.91 1.73
C GLY A 26 -10.87 2.20 3.10
N TYR A 27 -12.04 1.97 3.69
CA TYR A 27 -12.12 1.25 4.97
C TYR A 27 -11.66 -0.21 4.88
N ASP A 28 -12.07 -0.96 3.83
CA ASP A 28 -11.64 -2.35 3.66
C ASP A 28 -10.13 -2.45 3.41
N ILE A 29 -9.54 -1.50 2.68
CA ILE A 29 -8.08 -1.37 2.54
C ILE A 29 -7.41 -1.23 3.90
N SER A 30 -7.91 -0.35 4.78
CA SER A 30 -7.36 -0.18 6.14
C SER A 30 -7.45 -1.49 6.93
N GLN A 31 -8.58 -2.20 6.87
CA GLN A 31 -8.74 -3.49 7.56
C GLN A 31 -7.81 -4.57 7.01
N LYS A 32 -7.64 -4.66 5.67
CA LYS A 32 -6.70 -5.58 5.03
C LYS A 32 -5.26 -5.28 5.45
N LEU A 33 -4.84 -4.01 5.44
CA LEU A 33 -3.50 -3.60 5.87
C LEU A 33 -3.22 -3.93 7.35
N LYS A 34 -4.21 -3.78 8.24
CA LYS A 34 -4.07 -4.17 9.65
C LYS A 34 -3.71 -5.65 9.81
N ARG A 35 -4.27 -6.53 8.98
CA ARG A 35 -3.96 -7.98 8.99
C ARG A 35 -2.51 -8.27 8.59
N TYR A 36 -1.89 -7.38 7.82
CA TYR A 36 -0.47 -7.45 7.44
C TYR A 36 0.46 -6.74 8.44
N GLY A 37 -0.04 -6.33 9.61
CA GLY A 37 0.77 -5.70 10.67
C GLY A 37 0.79 -4.17 10.64
N PHE A 38 0.05 -3.52 9.73
CA PHE A 38 -0.10 -2.06 9.69
C PHE A 38 -1.22 -1.58 10.62
N SER A 39 -1.11 -1.87 11.93
CA SER A 39 -2.16 -1.64 12.93
C SER A 39 -2.59 -0.18 13.08
N ASP A 40 -1.66 0.76 12.87
CA ASP A 40 -1.81 2.17 13.22
C ASP A 40 -2.15 3.07 12.01
N ILE A 41 -2.52 2.48 10.87
CA ILE A 41 -2.87 3.24 9.65
C ILE A 41 -4.35 3.63 9.69
N SER A 42 -4.59 4.91 9.94
CA SER A 42 -5.93 5.51 9.94
C SER A 42 -6.48 5.73 8.53
N GLU A 43 -7.81 5.83 8.41
CA GLU A 43 -8.46 6.24 7.16
C GLU A 43 -8.00 7.63 6.69
N GLY A 44 -7.74 8.56 7.61
CA GLY A 44 -7.20 9.88 7.31
C GLY A 44 -5.81 9.83 6.65
N THR A 45 -5.07 8.75 6.87
CA THR A 45 -3.82 8.47 6.15
C THR A 45 -4.09 7.83 4.79
N ILE A 46 -5.04 6.90 4.68
CA ILE A 46 -5.34 6.17 3.44
C ILE A 46 -5.89 7.06 2.33
N TYR A 47 -6.87 7.94 2.63
CA TYR A 47 -7.56 8.70 1.59
C TYR A 47 -6.63 9.62 0.76
N PRO A 48 -5.70 10.39 1.35
CA PRO A 48 -4.72 11.16 0.58
C PRO A 48 -3.83 10.30 -0.33
N LEU A 49 -3.53 9.06 0.08
CA LEU A 49 -2.74 8.13 -0.73
C LEU A 49 -3.55 7.61 -1.92
N LEU A 50 -4.82 7.27 -1.70
CA LEU A 50 -5.72 6.87 -2.79
C LEU A 50 -5.88 7.98 -3.82
N LEU A 51 -6.05 9.24 -3.39
CA LEU A 51 -6.12 10.39 -4.30
C LEU A 51 -4.84 10.54 -5.13
N ARG A 52 -3.67 10.30 -4.53
CA ARG A 52 -2.40 10.35 -5.26
C ARG A 52 -2.26 9.20 -6.25
N LEU A 53 -2.58 7.98 -5.84
CA LEU A 53 -2.54 6.80 -6.73
C LEU A 53 -3.50 6.96 -7.91
N GLU A 54 -4.70 7.51 -7.67
CA GLU A 54 -5.69 7.81 -8.70
C GLU A 54 -5.20 8.91 -9.65
N LYS A 55 -4.64 10.00 -9.11
CA LYS A 55 -4.03 11.08 -9.91
C LYS A 55 -2.86 10.59 -10.78
N ASN A 56 -2.08 9.64 -10.28
CA ASN A 56 -0.97 9.04 -11.02
C ASN A 56 -1.43 7.97 -12.04
N GLY A 57 -2.74 7.70 -12.12
CA GLY A 57 -3.30 6.71 -13.02
C GLY A 57 -3.06 5.25 -12.60
N CYS A 58 -2.52 5.01 -11.39
CA CYS A 58 -2.23 3.66 -10.89
C CYS A 58 -3.51 2.90 -10.50
N ILE A 59 -4.57 3.62 -10.15
CA ILE A 59 -5.88 3.06 -9.85
C ILE A 59 -6.96 3.89 -10.54
N CYS A 60 -8.08 3.25 -10.86
CA CYS A 60 -9.30 3.94 -11.23
C CYS A 60 -10.36 3.74 -10.15
N SER A 61 -11.45 4.50 -10.21
CA SER A 61 -12.51 4.40 -9.22
C SER A 61 -13.90 4.46 -9.83
N GLY A 62 -14.85 3.87 -9.12
CA GLY A 62 -16.26 3.90 -9.48
C GLY A 62 -17.15 3.73 -8.25
N PHE A 63 -18.29 4.39 -8.24
CA PHE A 63 -19.30 4.16 -7.21
C PHE A 63 -20.03 2.86 -7.48
N ARG A 64 -20.06 1.97 -6.49
CA ARG A 64 -20.87 0.75 -6.53
C ARG A 64 -21.96 0.84 -5.47
N LYS A 65 -23.16 0.37 -5.82
CA LYS A 65 -24.24 0.14 -4.85
C LYS A 65 -23.77 -0.94 -3.88
N SER A 66 -23.78 -0.66 -2.58
CA SER A 66 -23.58 -1.72 -1.60
C SER A 66 -24.87 -2.54 -1.47
N ALA A 67 -24.74 -3.83 -1.13
CA ALA A 67 -25.91 -4.67 -0.85
C ALA A 67 -26.73 -4.12 0.33
N PHE A 68 -26.05 -3.49 1.30
CA PHE A 68 -26.65 -2.79 2.43
C PHE A 68 -25.84 -1.50 2.72
N GLY A 69 -26.50 -0.35 2.86
CA GLY A 69 -25.88 0.93 3.23
C GLY A 69 -25.59 1.91 2.07
N PRO A 70 -24.79 2.96 2.32
CA PRO A 70 -24.51 4.01 1.34
C PRO A 70 -23.58 3.51 0.22
N ASN A 71 -23.71 4.12 -0.96
CA ASN A 71 -22.81 3.89 -2.09
C ASN A 71 -21.35 4.09 -1.65
N ARG A 72 -20.49 3.14 -2.02
CA ARG A 72 -19.05 3.21 -1.71
C ARG A 72 -18.27 3.46 -2.99
N LYS A 73 -17.23 4.30 -2.88
CA LYS A 73 -16.24 4.48 -3.95
C LYS A 73 -15.29 3.28 -3.89
N TYR A 74 -15.39 2.41 -4.90
CA TYR A 74 -14.47 1.29 -5.09
C TYR A 74 -13.32 1.72 -5.97
N TYR A 75 -12.16 1.12 -5.72
CA TYR A 75 -10.93 1.31 -6.46
C TYR A 75 -10.54 -0.01 -7.12
N ALA A 76 -10.08 0.09 -8.35
CA ALA A 76 -9.56 -1.04 -9.13
C ALA A 76 -8.16 -0.67 -9.65
N ILE A 77 -7.33 -1.69 -9.81
CA ILE A 77 -5.96 -1.54 -10.32
C ILE A 77 -5.99 -1.25 -11.83
N THR A 78 -5.04 -0.46 -12.33
CA THR A 78 -4.81 -0.26 -13.78
C THR A 78 -3.53 -0.95 -14.23
N ASP A 79 -3.29 -1.00 -15.54
CA ASP A 79 -2.01 -1.50 -16.09
C ASP A 79 -0.80 -0.69 -15.58
N VAL A 80 -0.95 0.64 -15.45
CA VAL A 80 0.06 1.51 -14.84
C VAL A 80 0.32 1.12 -13.39
N GLY A 81 -0.74 0.81 -12.64
CA GLY A 81 -0.62 0.33 -11.26
C GLY A 81 0.14 -1.01 -11.18
N HIS A 82 -0.15 -1.95 -12.07
CA HIS A 82 0.59 -3.21 -12.14
C HIS A 82 2.08 -2.99 -12.44
N MET A 83 2.42 -2.10 -13.38
CA MET A 83 3.81 -1.75 -13.68
C MET A 83 4.53 -1.17 -12.46
N GLU A 84 3.88 -0.29 -11.71
CA GLU A 84 4.44 0.30 -10.49
C GLU A 84 4.63 -0.74 -9.38
N ILE A 85 3.71 -1.70 -9.22
CA ILE A 85 3.89 -2.84 -8.30
C ILE A 85 5.14 -3.64 -8.68
N GLN A 86 5.33 -3.98 -9.96
CA GLN A 86 6.50 -4.76 -10.40
C GLN A 86 7.81 -4.01 -10.13
N ARG A 87 7.83 -2.70 -10.42
CA ARG A 87 8.96 -1.81 -10.12
C ARG A 87 9.25 -1.79 -8.62
N PHE A 88 8.22 -1.63 -7.80
CA PHE A 88 8.35 -1.61 -6.35
C PHE A 88 8.90 -2.94 -5.80
N ILE A 89 8.37 -4.09 -6.24
CA ILE A 89 8.84 -5.40 -5.79
C ILE A 89 10.33 -5.59 -6.12
N LYS A 90 10.76 -5.15 -7.31
CA LYS A 90 12.17 -5.19 -7.70
C LYS A 90 13.03 -4.35 -6.75
N HIS A 91 12.71 -3.07 -6.59
CA HIS A 91 13.49 -2.17 -5.73
C HIS A 91 13.46 -2.59 -4.26
N TRP A 92 12.33 -3.12 -3.77
CA TRP A 92 12.21 -3.61 -2.40
C TRP A 92 13.14 -4.79 -2.14
N LYS A 93 13.24 -5.73 -3.09
CA LYS A 93 14.18 -6.85 -2.98
C LYS A 93 15.63 -6.38 -2.94
N GLU A 94 16.00 -5.43 -3.80
CA GLU A 94 17.34 -4.83 -3.82
C GLU A 94 17.65 -4.14 -2.48
N LEU A 95 16.72 -3.32 -1.97
CA LEU A 95 16.86 -2.65 -0.68
C LEU A 95 16.98 -3.64 0.48
N GLN A 96 16.10 -4.65 0.52
CA GLN A 96 16.11 -5.68 1.55
C GLN A 96 17.46 -6.41 1.59
N GLN A 97 18.01 -6.77 0.42
CA GLN A 97 19.31 -7.43 0.32
C GLN A 97 20.44 -6.52 0.81
N GLY A 98 20.48 -5.27 0.35
CA GLY A 98 21.52 -4.31 0.77
C GLY A 98 21.51 -4.05 2.27
N VAL A 99 20.32 -3.81 2.85
CA VAL A 99 20.16 -3.59 4.29
C VAL A 99 20.53 -4.84 5.08
N ALA A 100 20.08 -6.03 4.66
CA ALA A 100 20.43 -7.29 5.32
C ALA A 100 21.94 -7.57 5.28
N ALA A 101 22.62 -7.29 4.17
CA ALA A 101 24.06 -7.45 4.06
C ALA A 101 24.83 -6.55 5.04
N VAL A 102 24.42 -5.29 5.17
CA VAL A 102 25.02 -4.36 6.14
C VAL A 102 24.74 -4.81 7.58
N MET A 103 23.51 -5.24 7.90
CA MET A 103 23.15 -5.73 9.23
C MET A 103 23.90 -7.02 9.60
N GLY A 104 24.14 -7.92 8.64
CA GLY A 104 24.90 -9.15 8.89
C GLY A 104 26.37 -8.89 9.28
N GLY A 105 26.93 -7.74 8.88
CA GLY A 105 28.24 -7.29 9.31
C GLY A 105 28.25 -6.53 10.64
N TYR A 106 27.08 -6.26 11.22
CA TYR A 106 26.95 -5.54 12.48
C TYR A 106 26.94 -6.53 13.66
N ALA A 107 28.14 -6.89 14.14
CA ALA A 107 28.31 -7.58 15.40
C ALA A 107 28.60 -6.53 16.49
N HIS A 108 27.58 -6.16 17.27
CA HIS A 108 27.80 -5.48 18.54
C HIS A 108 27.81 -6.56 19.63
N GLU A 109 28.99 -6.92 20.12
CA GLU A 109 29.14 -7.76 21.31
C GLU A 109 28.36 -7.11 22.47
N SER A 110 27.48 -7.91 23.09
CA SER A 110 26.76 -7.55 24.30
C SER A 110 27.66 -7.63 25.53
#